data_AF-A0A0G4FWB2-F1
#
_entry.id   AF-A0A0G4FWB2-F1
#
_cell.length_a   1.000
_cell.length_b   1.000
_cell.length_c   1.000
_cell.angle_alpha   90.00
_cell.angle_beta   90.00
_cell.angle_gamma   90.00
#
_symmetry.space_group_name_H-M   'P 1'
#
loop_
_entity.id
_entity.type
_entity.pdbx_description
1 polymer ?
#
loop_
_entity_poly.entity_id
_entity_poly.type
_entity_poly.pdbx_seq_one_letter_code
_entity_poly.pdbx_strand_id
1 'polypeptide(L)'
;MPKKVKKLVVDHGVPFADSIHLLEGLGRDREVEMLVMYGVDLRLLVDHQDAAARLPTIGKVELNLTVPEGVEDAGSHIRWGLSAICQSLRGLQQLDATWPAAADVGDHIAGGTRLGSDFTVTGETSRWLGNSLTAKRGR
;
A
#
# COMPACT_ATOMS: atom_id res chain seq x y z
N MET A 1 3.91 -7.86 25.24
CA MET A 1 3.40 -7.85 23.86
C MET A 1 4.26 -8.76 22.99
N PRO A 2 3.65 -9.55 22.08
CA PRO A 2 4.39 -10.37 21.11
C PRO A 2 5.36 -9.51 20.29
N LYS A 3 6.56 -10.03 20.00
CA LYS A 3 7.51 -9.36 19.10
C LYS A 3 7.03 -9.34 17.64
N LYS A 4 6.17 -10.29 17.27
CA LYS A 4 5.64 -10.48 15.93
C LYS A 4 4.11 -10.49 15.96
N VAL A 5 3.52 -9.68 15.09
CA VAL A 5 2.08 -9.62 14.83
C VAL A 5 1.83 -10.32 13.49
N LYS A 6 1.04 -11.40 13.50
CA LYS A 6 0.78 -12.18 12.28
C LYS A 6 -0.04 -11.40 11.25
N LYS A 7 -1.08 -10.71 11.71
CA LYS A 7 -1.97 -9.92 10.86
C LYS A 7 -2.48 -8.74 11.66
N LEU A 8 -2.39 -7.55 11.06
CA LEU A 8 -3.01 -6.34 11.55
C LEU A 8 -4.00 -5.87 10.48
N VAL A 9 -5.24 -5.64 10.89
CA VAL A 9 -6.31 -5.17 10.01
C VAL A 9 -6.78 -3.82 10.50
N VAL A 10 -6.78 -2.85 9.61
CA VAL A 10 -7.30 -1.51 9.80
C VAL A 10 -8.56 -1.38 8.95
N ASP A 11 -9.71 -1.26 9.62
CA ASP A 11 -11.03 -1.25 8.98
C ASP A 11 -11.38 0.11 8.34
N HIS A 12 -12.37 0.12 7.45
CA HIS A 12 -12.83 1.27 6.65
C HIS A 12 -13.20 2.53 7.46
N GLY A 13 -13.48 2.39 8.75
CA GLY A 13 -13.86 3.48 9.64
C GLY A 13 -12.70 4.17 10.37
N VAL A 14 -11.47 3.69 10.21
CA VAL A 14 -10.30 4.26 10.87
C VAL A 14 -9.62 5.27 9.94
N PRO A 15 -9.50 6.55 10.32
CA PRO A 15 -8.73 7.51 9.56
C PRO A 15 -7.30 7.02 9.29
N PHE A 16 -6.77 7.33 8.11
CA PHE A 16 -5.42 6.88 7.75
C PHE A 16 -4.35 7.34 8.75
N ALA A 17 -4.43 8.60 9.21
CA ALA A 17 -3.51 9.15 10.21
C ALA A 17 -3.52 8.34 11.53
N ASP A 18 -4.71 7.95 12.00
CA ASP A 18 -4.86 7.11 13.21
C ASP A 18 -4.25 5.72 13.01
N SER A 19 -4.33 5.20 11.79
CA SER A 19 -3.72 3.92 11.40
C SER A 19 -2.20 3.99 11.44
N ILE A 20 -1.61 5.10 10.99
CA ILE A 20 -0.18 5.38 11.12
C ILE A 20 0.23 5.48 12.59
N HIS A 21 -0.52 6.22 13.41
CA HIS A 21 -0.24 6.31 14.84
C HIS A 21 -0.34 4.97 15.56
N LEU A 22 -1.28 4.10 15.15
CA LEU A 22 -1.36 2.73 15.66
C LEU A 22 -0.10 1.94 15.32
N LEU A 23 0.39 2.02 14.08
CA LEU A 23 1.63 1.37 13.67
C LEU A 23 2.85 1.95 14.41
N GLU A 24 2.93 3.26 14.60
CA GLU A 24 3.98 3.90 15.40
C GLU A 24 3.96 3.43 16.86
N GLY A 25 2.77 3.24 17.43
CA GLY A 25 2.58 2.71 18.78
C GLY A 25 3.06 1.27 18.95
N LEU A 26 3.07 0.47 17.87
CA LEU A 26 3.74 -0.85 17.89
C LEU A 26 5.26 -0.70 18.01
N GLY A 27 5.79 0.35 17.40
CA GLY A 27 7.21 0.70 17.42
C GLY A 27 8.06 -0.09 16.43
N ARG A 28 9.22 0.51 16.12
CA ARG A 28 10.19 0.00 15.14
C ARG A 28 10.74 -1.40 15.46
N ASP A 29 10.70 -1.83 16.71
CA ASP A 29 11.24 -3.14 17.15
C ASP A 29 10.27 -4.31 16.94
N ARG A 30 9.09 -4.03 16.36
CA ARG A 30 8.09 -5.05 16.03
C ARG A 30 8.15 -5.46 14.56
N GLU A 31 7.67 -6.67 14.32
CA GLU A 31 7.43 -7.20 12.98
C GLU A 31 5.94 -7.45 12.79
N VAL A 32 5.37 -6.92 11.71
CA VAL A 32 4.02 -7.19 11.23
C VAL A 32 4.16 -8.03 9.96
N GLU A 33 3.68 -9.26 9.99
CA GLU A 33 3.79 -10.15 8.83
C GLU A 33 2.85 -9.73 7.70
N MET A 34 1.64 -9.30 8.03
CA MET A 34 0.65 -8.80 7.08
C MET A 34 -0.11 -7.61 7.66
N LEU A 35 -0.10 -6.50 6.93
CA LEU A 35 -0.94 -5.33 7.17
C LEU A 35 -2.04 -5.29 6.12
N VAL A 36 -3.29 -5.17 6.54
CA VAL A 36 -4.44 -4.96 5.67
C VAL A 36 -5.08 -3.63 6.01
N MET A 37 -5.25 -2.76 5.01
CA MET A 37 -5.91 -1.47 5.18
C MET A 37 -6.98 -1.25 4.13
N TYR A 38 -8.10 -0.70 4.57
CA TYR A 38 -9.23 -0.41 3.72
C TYR A 38 -9.51 1.10 3.64
N GLY A 39 -10.06 1.56 2.50
CA GLY A 39 -10.47 2.96 2.34
C GLY A 39 -9.29 3.93 2.25
N VAL A 40 -8.16 3.50 1.69
CA VAL A 40 -6.91 4.26 1.76
C VAL A 40 -6.85 5.30 0.63
N ASP A 41 -6.71 6.58 1.00
CA ASP A 41 -6.27 7.65 0.10
C ASP A 41 -4.74 7.72 0.10
N LEU A 42 -4.13 7.51 -1.07
CA LEU A 42 -2.68 7.48 -1.24
C LEU A 42 -1.99 8.83 -1.00
N ARG A 43 -2.72 9.96 -1.02
CA ARG A 43 -2.16 11.27 -0.67
C ARG A 43 -1.66 11.28 0.78
N LEU A 44 -2.44 10.69 1.68
CA LEU A 44 -2.14 10.65 3.11
C LEU A 44 -0.89 9.81 3.41
N LEU A 45 -0.55 8.84 2.57
CA LEU A 45 0.68 8.05 2.71
C LEU A 45 1.93 8.88 2.47
N VAL A 46 1.88 9.81 1.53
CA VAL A 46 3.04 10.65 1.22
C VAL A 46 3.24 11.74 2.25
N ASP A 47 2.16 12.28 2.79
CA ASP A 47 2.21 13.26 3.88
C ASP A 47 2.83 12.69 5.17
N HIS A 48 2.92 11.36 5.28
CA HIS A 48 3.48 10.64 6.43
C HIS A 48 4.79 9.91 6.14
N GLN A 49 5.56 10.30 5.11
CA GLN A 49 6.87 9.67 4.83
C GLN A 49 7.83 9.71 6.03
N ASP A 50 7.83 10.78 6.83
CA ASP A 50 8.67 10.89 8.02
C ASP A 50 8.32 9.85 9.10
N ALA A 51 7.07 9.39 9.15
CA ALA A 51 6.63 8.36 10.08
C ALA A 51 7.24 6.99 9.75
N ALA A 52 7.63 6.75 8.49
CA ALA A 52 8.13 5.45 8.01
C ALA A 52 9.32 4.94 8.82
N ALA A 53 10.19 5.84 9.31
CA ALA A 53 11.33 5.49 10.15
C ALA A 53 10.91 4.92 11.52
N ARG A 54 9.71 5.23 12.02
CA ARG A 54 9.20 4.78 13.32
C ARG A 54 8.32 3.53 13.22
N LEU A 55 7.89 3.17 12.00
CA LEU A 55 7.01 2.03 11.77
C LEU A 55 7.71 0.68 12.06
N PRO A 56 6.94 -0.36 12.42
CA PRO A 56 7.45 -1.72 12.50
C PRO A 56 7.97 -2.20 11.14
N THR A 57 8.73 -3.29 11.15
CA THR A 57 9.01 -4.03 9.91
C THR A 57 7.70 -4.64 9.40
N ILE A 58 7.34 -4.41 8.14
CA ILE A 58 6.11 -4.96 7.55
C ILE A 58 6.49 -5.88 6.40
N GLY A 59 6.10 -7.15 6.47
CA GLY A 59 6.44 -8.16 5.45
C GLY A 59 5.55 -8.08 4.21
N LYS A 60 4.24 -7.92 4.41
CA LYS A 60 3.24 -7.84 3.34
C LYS A 60 2.22 -6.75 3.63
N VAL A 61 1.76 -6.09 2.57
CA VAL A 61 0.71 -5.08 2.64
C VAL A 61 -0.39 -5.41 1.64
N GLU A 62 -1.64 -5.34 2.10
CA GLU A 62 -2.84 -5.42 1.28
C GLU A 62 -3.63 -4.12 1.43
N LEU A 63 -3.89 -3.44 0.32
CA LEU A 63 -4.60 -2.16 0.29
C LEU A 63 -5.88 -2.25 -0.51
N ASN A 64 -6.96 -1.76 0.07
CA ASN A 64 -8.15 -1.38 -0.68
C ASN A 64 -8.17 0.15 -0.78
N LEU A 65 -7.85 0.63 -1.98
CA LEU A 65 -7.65 2.03 -2.26
C LEU A 65 -8.97 2.69 -2.64
N THR A 66 -9.12 3.94 -2.22
CA THR A 66 -10.12 4.86 -2.75
C THR A 66 -9.44 5.83 -3.69
N VAL A 67 -10.05 6.07 -4.85
CA VAL A 67 -9.61 7.12 -5.77
C VAL A 67 -10.47 8.34 -5.50
N PRO A 68 -9.89 9.46 -5.04
CA PRO A 68 -10.66 10.68 -4.78
C PRO A 68 -11.33 11.20 -6.05
N GLU A 69 -12.50 11.81 -5.90
CA GLU A 69 -13.15 12.53 -7.00
C GLU A 69 -12.27 13.69 -7.48
N GLY A 70 -12.28 13.94 -8.79
CA GLY A 70 -11.54 15.05 -9.41
C GLY A 70 -10.04 14.82 -9.62
N VAL A 71 -9.53 13.60 -9.43
CA VAL A 71 -8.16 13.24 -9.86
C VAL A 71 -8.16 13.08 -11.39
N GLU A 72 -7.46 13.97 -12.10
CA GLU A 72 -7.38 13.96 -13.57
C GLU A 72 -6.67 12.71 -14.13
N ASP A 73 -5.67 12.19 -13.42
CA ASP A 73 -4.92 10.98 -13.79
C ASP A 73 -4.81 10.02 -12.58
N ALA A 74 -5.84 9.18 -12.43
CA ALA A 74 -5.90 8.18 -11.38
C ALA A 74 -4.78 7.13 -11.51
N GLY A 75 -4.37 6.82 -12.74
CA GLY A 75 -3.28 5.91 -13.06
C GLY A 75 -1.96 6.33 -12.43
N SER A 76 -1.52 7.54 -12.75
CA SER A 76 -0.31 8.13 -12.20
C SER A 76 -0.41 8.31 -10.69
N HIS A 77 -1.58 8.72 -10.19
CA HIS A 77 -1.81 8.90 -8.76
C HIS A 77 -1.60 7.59 -7.98
N ILE A 78 -2.22 6.50 -8.44
CA ILE A 78 -2.07 5.18 -7.82
C ILE A 78 -0.62 4.71 -7.92
N ARG A 79 -0.03 4.77 -9.12
CA ARG A 79 1.36 4.34 -9.34
C ARG A 79 2.33 5.05 -8.39
N TRP A 80 2.19 6.37 -8.25
CA TRP A 80 3.05 7.18 -7.39
C TRP A 80 2.90 6.79 -5.92
N GLY A 81 1.67 6.68 -5.41
CA GLY A 81 1.43 6.29 -4.02
C GLY A 81 1.93 4.88 -3.69
N LEU A 82 1.70 3.91 -4.58
CA LEU A 82 2.23 2.55 -4.42
C LEU A 82 3.76 2.52 -4.45
N SER A 83 4.39 3.30 -5.32
CA SER A 83 5.85 3.45 -5.34
C SER A 83 6.37 4.03 -4.03
N ALA A 84 5.69 5.01 -3.45
CA ALA A 84 6.08 5.59 -2.16
C ALA A 84 6.01 4.55 -1.02
N ILE A 85 4.98 3.71 -0.99
CA ILE A 85 4.85 2.61 -0.01
C ILE A 85 6.02 1.62 -0.15
N CYS A 86 6.28 1.16 -1.38
CA CYS A 86 7.35 0.19 -1.66
C CYS A 86 8.73 0.69 -1.24
N GLN A 87 8.96 2.00 -1.29
CA GLN A 87 10.22 2.63 -0.88
C GLN A 87 10.29 2.92 0.62
N SER A 88 9.16 3.23 1.26
CA SER A 88 9.12 3.69 2.65
C SER A 88 9.10 2.55 3.66
N LEU A 89 8.46 1.43 3.34
CA LEU A 89 8.24 0.35 4.30
C LEU A 89 9.42 -0.62 4.39
N ARG A 90 10.00 -0.72 5.58
CA ARG A 90 11.09 -1.67 5.85
C ARG A 90 10.57 -3.11 5.88
N GLY A 91 11.29 -3.98 5.19
CA GLY A 91 11.04 -5.43 5.20
C GLY A 91 9.95 -5.88 4.24
N LEU A 92 9.32 -4.95 3.52
CA LEU A 92 8.26 -5.27 2.58
C LEU A 92 8.79 -6.21 1.50
N GLN A 93 8.03 -7.28 1.24
CA GLN A 93 8.31 -8.28 0.21
C GLN A 93 7.20 -8.36 -0.85
N GLN A 94 5.97 -8.02 -0.45
CA GLN A 94 4.80 -8.11 -1.32
C GLN A 94 3.83 -6.97 -1.00
N LEU A 95 3.32 -6.35 -2.05
CA LEU A 95 2.25 -5.39 -2.00
C LEU A 95 1.12 -5.88 -2.90
N ASP A 96 -0.07 -6.00 -2.33
CA ASP A 96 -1.31 -6.25 -3.04
C ASP A 96 -2.19 -5.00 -2.93
N ALA A 97 -2.72 -4.53 -4.05
CA ALA A 97 -3.58 -3.35 -4.08
C ALA A 97 -4.82 -3.62 -4.92
N THR A 98 -5.95 -3.09 -4.47
CA THR A 98 -7.25 -3.14 -5.16
C THR A 98 -7.85 -1.75 -5.22
N TRP A 99 -8.56 -1.44 -6.31
CA TRP A 99 -9.24 -0.14 -6.48
C TRP A 99 -10.46 -0.27 -7.40
N PRO A 100 -11.38 0.71 -7.40
CA PRO A 100 -12.58 0.67 -8.23
C PRO A 100 -12.27 0.59 -9.74
N ALA A 101 -13.10 -0.14 -10.49
CA ALA A 101 -12.93 -0.34 -11.93
C ALA A 101 -13.04 0.95 -12.77
N ALA A 102 -13.66 1.99 -12.21
CA ALA A 102 -13.85 3.29 -12.86
C ALA A 102 -12.57 4.12 -12.95
N ALA A 103 -11.50 3.75 -12.24
CA ALA A 103 -10.20 4.38 -12.42
C ALA A 103 -9.53 3.77 -13.66
N ASP A 104 -9.18 4.60 -14.63
CA ASP A 104 -8.35 4.18 -15.77
C ASP A 104 -6.88 4.15 -15.33
N VAL A 105 -6.30 2.96 -15.26
CA VAL A 105 -5.00 2.71 -14.61
C VAL A 105 -4.10 1.78 -15.42
N GLY A 106 -4.64 1.14 -16.48
CA GLY A 106 -4.00 0.04 -17.20
C GLY A 106 -2.67 0.45 -17.87
N ASP A 107 -2.61 1.66 -18.41
CA ASP A 107 -1.39 2.16 -19.05
C ASP A 107 -0.27 2.51 -18.04
N HIS A 108 -0.61 2.67 -16.76
CA HIS A 108 0.34 3.12 -15.73
C HIS A 108 0.90 1.98 -14.88
N ILE A 109 0.20 0.84 -14.77
CA ILE A 109 0.53 -0.20 -13.76
C ILE A 109 0.41 -1.63 -14.30
N ALA A 110 0.72 -1.82 -15.58
CA ALA A 110 0.79 -3.13 -16.21
C ALA A 110 1.85 -4.06 -15.58
N GLY A 111 1.71 -5.36 -15.81
CA GLY A 111 2.74 -6.35 -15.47
C GLY A 111 4.13 -5.95 -15.99
N GLY A 112 5.14 -6.03 -15.13
CA GLY A 112 6.51 -5.57 -15.41
C GLY A 112 6.78 -4.11 -15.04
N THR A 113 5.75 -3.33 -14.69
CA THR A 113 5.94 -1.96 -14.19
C THR A 113 6.75 -1.96 -12.89
N ARG A 114 7.74 -1.07 -12.82
CA ARG A 114 8.54 -0.87 -11.60
C ARG A 114 7.87 0.11 -10.65
N LEU A 115 7.71 -0.29 -9.39
CA LEU A 115 7.22 0.52 -8.27
C LEU A 115 8.39 0.83 -7.32
N GLY A 116 9.38 1.56 -7.82
CA GLY A 116 10.64 1.84 -7.14
C GLY A 116 11.81 0.98 -7.64
N SER A 117 12.91 0.98 -6.89
CA SER A 117 14.16 0.31 -7.30
C SER A 117 14.05 -1.21 -7.31
N ASP A 118 13.26 -1.75 -6.37
CA ASP A 118 13.29 -3.19 -6.07
C ASP A 118 11.93 -3.86 -6.29
N PHE A 119 10.85 -3.15 -6.63
CA PHE A 119 9.53 -3.76 -6.77
C PHE A 119 9.05 -3.75 -8.22
N THR A 120 8.48 -4.89 -8.63
CA THR A 120 7.90 -5.07 -9.96
C THR A 120 6.49 -5.63 -9.83
N VAL A 121 5.56 -5.10 -10.61
CA VAL A 121 4.22 -5.64 -10.76
C VAL A 121 4.29 -7.00 -11.44
N THR A 122 3.78 -8.03 -10.79
CA THR A 122 3.85 -9.44 -11.25
C THR A 122 2.50 -10.02 -11.66
N GLY A 123 1.41 -9.36 -11.28
CA GLY A 123 0.06 -9.73 -11.68
C GLY A 123 -0.83 -8.50 -11.64
N GLU A 124 -1.71 -8.41 -12.63
CA GLU A 124 -2.77 -7.41 -12.72
C GLU A 124 -4.05 -8.16 -13.08
N THR A 125 -5.15 -7.84 -12.40
CA THR A 125 -6.46 -8.38 -12.75
C THR A 125 -7.48 -7.25 -12.76
N SER A 126 -8.02 -6.95 -13.93
CA SER A 126 -9.19 -6.09 -14.10
C SER A 126 -10.46 -6.92 -14.10
N ARG A 127 -11.39 -6.64 -13.19
CA ARG A 127 -12.71 -7.27 -13.13
C ARG A 127 -13.79 -6.20 -13.01
N TRP A 128 -15.03 -6.58 -13.34
CA TRP A 128 -16.23 -5.73 -13.20
C TRP A 128 -16.40 -5.11 -11.80
N LEU A 129 -15.86 -5.75 -10.74
CA LEU A 129 -15.96 -5.29 -9.36
C LEU A 129 -14.76 -4.44 -8.89
N GLY A 130 -13.72 -4.31 -9.72
CA GLY A 130 -12.49 -3.63 -9.34
C GLY A 130 -11.27 -4.14 -10.07
N ASN A 131 -10.24 -3.31 -10.06
CA ASN A 131 -8.91 -3.65 -10.53
C ASN A 131 -8.04 -4.07 -9.35
N SER A 132 -7.04 -4.89 -9.62
CA SER A 132 -6.11 -5.37 -8.60
C SER A 132 -4.72 -5.58 -9.19
N LEU A 133 -3.70 -5.41 -8.37
CA LEU A 133 -2.33 -5.79 -8.70
C LEU A 133 -1.63 -6.47 -7.53
N THR A 134 -0.61 -7.24 -7.89
CA THR A 134 0.41 -7.76 -6.97
C THR A 134 1.78 -7.30 -7.43
N ALA A 135 2.50 -6.58 -6.57
CA ALA A 135 3.90 -6.24 -6.74
C ALA A 135 4.77 -7.01 -5.76
N LYS A 136 5.92 -7.48 -6.23
CA LYS A 136 6.89 -8.24 -5.42
C LYS A 136 8.26 -7.59 -5.48
N ARG A 137 8.99 -7.71 -4.38
CA ARG A 137 10.39 -7.31 -4.34
C ARG A 137 11.23 -8.29 -5.17
N GLY A 138 12.05 -7.76 -6.06
CA GLY A 138 13.09 -8.48 -6.78
C GLY A 138 14.12 -9.04 -5.80
N ARG A 139 14.66 -10.21 -6.13
CA ARG A 139 15.76 -10.83 -5.39
C ARG A 139 17.08 -10.12 -5.68
#